data_AF-A0A7C4MTN4-F1
#
_entry.id   AF-A0A7C4MTN4-F1
#
_cell.length_a   1.000
_cell.length_b   1.000
_cell.length_c   1.000
_cell.angle_alpha   90.00
_cell.angle_beta   90.00
_cell.angle_gamma   90.00
#
_symmetry.space_group_name_H-M   'P 1'
#
loop_
_entity.id
_entity.type
_entity.pdbx_description
1 polymer ?
#
loop_
_entity_poly.entity_id
_entity_poly.type
_entity_poly.pdbx_seq_one_letter_code
_entity_poly.pdbx_strand_id
1 'polypeptide(L)'
;GITYEQLTGDLTGVNYSSIRAGLLEFRRRCEQFQHQVIVFQMCRPIWWRWIDLAILSGALPKQGDVAPYYSVKWIPPGFAWVDPLKDIKAQMMAVRAGFKSRAEVVSEQGYDAEAIDREIAADNARADALGLSYDTDPRPDDSDASDESEA
;
A
#
# COMPACT_ATOMS: atom_id res chain seq x y z
N GLY A 1 -0.33 1.20 -25.56
CA GLY A 1 -1.63 1.46 -26.19
C GLY A 1 -2.69 1.38 -25.13
N ILE A 2 -3.85 1.97 -25.39
CA ILE A 2 -5.09 1.71 -24.65
C ILE A 2 -5.87 0.66 -25.44
N THR A 3 -6.63 -0.21 -24.78
CA THR A 3 -7.43 -1.21 -25.52
C THR A 3 -8.66 -0.54 -26.15
N TYR A 4 -9.28 -1.20 -27.14
CA TYR A 4 -10.47 -0.66 -27.80
C TYR A 4 -11.58 -0.43 -26.77
N GLU A 5 -11.80 -1.40 -25.90
CA GLU A 5 -12.82 -1.41 -24.86
C GLU A 5 -12.60 -0.28 -23.85
N GLN A 6 -11.34 0.04 -23.53
CA GLN A 6 -11.01 1.17 -22.66
C GLN A 6 -11.26 2.53 -23.32
N LEU A 7 -11.07 2.62 -24.64
CA LEU A 7 -11.24 3.85 -25.39
C LEU A 7 -12.72 4.13 -25.71
N THR A 8 -13.48 3.09 -26.05
CA THR A 8 -14.87 3.23 -26.50
C THR A 8 -15.89 2.98 -25.39
N GLY A 9 -15.51 2.29 -24.32
CA GLY A 9 -16.42 1.84 -23.26
C GLY A 9 -17.36 0.72 -23.71
N ASP A 10 -17.20 0.22 -24.94
CA ASP A 10 -18.00 -0.89 -25.45
C ASP A 10 -17.45 -2.22 -24.91
N LEU A 11 -18.27 -2.88 -24.09
CA LEU A 11 -17.97 -4.18 -23.49
C LEU A 11 -18.74 -5.33 -24.16
N THR A 12 -19.39 -5.09 -25.31
CA THR A 12 -20.15 -6.14 -26.00
C THR A 12 -19.22 -7.25 -26.50
N GLY A 13 -19.56 -8.51 -26.18
CA GLY A 13 -18.79 -9.68 -26.60
C GLY A 13 -17.52 -9.98 -25.79
N VAL A 14 -17.19 -9.19 -24.77
CA VAL A 14 -15.98 -9.37 -23.97
C VAL A 14 -16.27 -10.21 -22.72
N ASN A 15 -15.43 -11.22 -22.45
CA ASN A 15 -15.56 -12.05 -21.24
C ASN A 15 -14.68 -11.51 -20.09
N TYR A 16 -14.94 -11.97 -18.86
CA TYR A 16 -14.21 -11.55 -17.67
C TYR A 16 -12.67 -11.71 -17.81
N SER A 17 -12.23 -12.83 -18.39
CA SER A 17 -10.81 -13.13 -18.55
C SER A 17 -10.12 -12.20 -19.54
N SER A 18 -10.78 -11.85 -20.65
CA SER A 18 -10.21 -10.95 -21.67
C SER A 18 -10.16 -9.50 -21.18
N ILE A 19 -11.19 -9.01 -20.46
CA ILE A 19 -11.14 -7.68 -19.82
C ILE A 19 -10.00 -7.63 -18.79
N ARG A 20 -9.88 -8.66 -17.93
CA ARG A 20 -8.85 -8.71 -16.89
C ARG A 20 -7.44 -8.73 -17.50
N ALA A 21 -7.23 -9.48 -18.58
CA ALA A 21 -5.95 -9.49 -19.29
C ALA A 21 -5.60 -8.13 -19.89
N GLY A 22 -6.55 -7.46 -20.56
CA GLY A 22 -6.35 -6.12 -21.13
C GLY A 22 -6.05 -5.06 -20.06
N LEU A 23 -6.79 -5.08 -18.94
CA LEU A 23 -6.53 -4.21 -17.79
C LEU A 23 -5.15 -4.46 -17.18
N LEU A 24 -4.72 -5.72 -17.06
CA LEU A 24 -3.42 -6.05 -16.50
C LEU A 24 -2.27 -5.48 -17.35
N GLU A 25 -2.36 -5.60 -18.69
CA GLU A 25 -1.34 -5.03 -19.58
C GLU A 25 -1.29 -3.51 -19.49
N PHE A 26 -2.46 -2.86 -19.43
CA PHE A 26 -2.56 -1.41 -19.23
C PHE A 26 -1.92 -0.98 -17.91
N ARG A 27 -2.26 -1.64 -16.79
CA ARG A 27 -1.70 -1.36 -15.46
C ARG A 27 -0.18 -1.50 -15.45
N ARG A 28 0.35 -2.60 -16.00
CA ARG A 28 1.79 -2.83 -16.12
C ARG A 28 2.49 -1.70 -16.87
N ARG A 29 1.86 -1.16 -17.92
CA ARG A 29 2.42 -0.02 -18.68
C ARG A 29 2.38 1.27 -17.87
N CYS A 30 1.29 1.52 -17.15
CA CYS A 30 1.19 2.65 -16.23
C CYS A 30 2.26 2.59 -15.13
N GLU A 31 2.46 1.43 -14.51
CA GLU A 31 3.51 1.20 -13.50
C GLU A 31 4.90 1.44 -14.09
N GLN A 32 5.16 0.92 -15.29
CA GLN A 32 6.43 1.16 -15.97
C GLN A 32 6.67 2.66 -16.16
N PHE A 33 5.66 3.41 -16.61
CA PHE A 33 5.78 4.86 -16.78
C PHE A 33 5.96 5.59 -15.44
N GLN A 34 5.17 5.24 -14.43
CA GLN A 34 5.26 5.81 -13.09
C GLN A 34 6.66 5.60 -12.49
N HIS A 35 7.18 4.37 -12.51
CA HIS A 35 8.47 4.08 -11.88
C HIS A 35 9.67 4.52 -12.72
N GLN A 36 9.66 4.27 -14.04
CA GLN A 36 10.84 4.50 -14.89
C GLN A 36 10.93 5.92 -15.44
N VAL A 37 9.81 6.66 -15.50
CA VAL A 37 9.80 8.03 -16.00
C VAL A 37 9.57 8.98 -14.84
N ILE A 38 8.40 8.92 -14.22
CA ILE A 38 8.03 9.91 -13.19
C ILE A 38 8.96 9.80 -11.98
N VAL A 39 9.07 8.62 -11.38
CA VAL A 39 9.90 8.43 -10.19
C VAL A 39 11.39 8.57 -10.53
N PHE A 40 11.88 7.80 -11.51
CA PHE A 40 13.32 7.76 -11.78
C PHE A 40 13.87 9.05 -12.39
N GLN A 41 13.20 9.64 -13.37
CA GLN A 41 13.72 10.80 -14.10
C GLN A 41 13.30 12.15 -13.51
N MET A 42 12.20 12.21 -12.75
CA MET A 42 11.71 13.46 -12.17
C MET A 42 11.78 13.49 -10.65
N CYS A 43 11.10 12.58 -9.95
CA CYS A 43 10.98 12.68 -8.49
C CYS A 43 12.31 12.43 -7.78
N ARG A 44 13.09 11.44 -8.21
CA ARG A 44 14.40 11.11 -7.62
C ARG A 44 15.42 12.25 -7.71
N PRO A 45 15.68 12.89 -8.86
CA PRO A 45 16.62 14.03 -8.90
C PRO A 45 16.11 15.23 -8.11
N ILE A 46 14.80 15.48 -8.09
CA ILE A 46 14.21 16.54 -7.26
C ILE A 46 14.45 16.25 -5.78
N TRP A 47 14.19 15.02 -5.33
CA TRP A 47 14.42 14.60 -3.95
C TRP A 47 15.88 14.78 -3.54
N TRP A 48 16.81 14.31 -4.37
CA TRP A 48 18.24 14.44 -4.10
C TRP A 48 18.67 15.89 -3.96
N ARG A 49 18.23 16.77 -4.87
CA ARG A 49 18.53 18.20 -4.78
C ARG A 49 17.91 18.84 -3.55
N TRP A 50 16.70 18.44 -3.18
CA TRP A 50 16.04 18.91 -1.97
C TRP A 50 16.82 18.52 -0.71
N ILE A 51 17.27 17.26 -0.61
CA ILE A 51 18.13 16.80 0.50
C ILE A 51 19.46 17.56 0.55
N ASP A 52 20.11 17.75 -0.60
CA ASP A 52 21.37 18.51 -0.68
C ASP A 52 21.19 19.94 -0.11
N LEU A 53 20.09 20.61 -0.47
CA LEU A 53 19.75 21.94 0.02
C LEU A 53 19.35 21.95 1.50
N ALA A 54 18.63 20.92 1.96
CA ALA A 54 18.25 20.79 3.37
C ALA A 54 19.48 20.59 4.27
N ILE A 55 20.49 19.84 3.79
CA ILE A 55 21.77 19.70 4.48
C ILE A 55 22.56 21.02 4.43
N LEU A 56 22.63 21.68 3.28
CA LEU A 56 23.39 22.93 3.11
C LEU A 56 22.82 24.09 3.94
N SER A 57 21.49 24.16 4.05
CA SER A 57 20.79 25.15 4.90
C SER A 57 20.87 24.84 6.40
N GLY A 58 21.36 23.65 6.77
CA GLY A 58 21.41 23.20 8.17
C GLY A 58 20.08 22.69 8.72
N ALA A 59 19.04 22.53 7.89
CA ALA A 59 17.76 21.94 8.28
C ALA A 59 17.88 20.42 8.55
N LEU A 60 18.81 19.75 7.86
CA LEU A 60 19.21 18.38 8.15
C LEU A 60 20.66 18.34 8.67
N PRO A 61 20.95 17.51 9.68
CA PRO A 61 22.31 17.37 10.19
C PRO A 61 23.19 16.69 9.14
N LYS A 62 24.36 17.27 8.88
CA LYS A 62 25.40 16.64 8.06
C LYS A 62 26.26 15.62 8.83
N GLN A 63 26.04 15.50 10.14
CA GLN A 63 26.87 14.66 11.01
C GLN A 63 26.48 13.19 10.84
N GLY A 64 27.38 12.39 10.27
CA GLY A 64 27.20 10.95 10.08
C GLY A 64 26.98 10.56 8.62
N ASP A 65 26.43 9.36 8.43
CA ASP A 65 26.06 8.87 7.10
C ASP A 65 24.75 9.53 6.64
N VAL A 66 24.83 10.30 5.55
CA VAL A 66 23.67 10.97 4.95
C VAL A 66 22.95 10.07 3.94
N ALA A 67 23.50 8.90 3.58
CA ALA A 67 22.90 7.99 2.61
C ALA A 67 21.44 7.61 2.90
N PRO A 68 21.02 7.40 4.17
CA PRO A 68 19.62 7.09 4.49
C PRO A 68 18.63 8.18 4.07
N TYR A 69 19.03 9.45 4.02
CA TYR A 69 18.15 10.55 3.60
C TYR A 69 17.82 10.48 2.11
N TYR A 70 18.68 9.87 1.29
CA TYR A 70 18.47 9.71 -0.14
C TYR A 70 17.68 8.45 -0.49
N SER A 71 17.61 7.47 0.42
CA SER A 71 16.83 6.25 0.25
C SER A 71 15.38 6.48 0.68
N VAL A 72 14.49 6.63 -0.30
CA VAL A 72 13.04 6.74 -0.08
C VAL A 72 12.28 5.68 -0.86
N LYS A 73 11.21 5.16 -0.26
CA LYS A 73 10.25 4.30 -0.94
C LYS A 73 9.25 5.17 -1.69
N TRP A 74 9.13 4.97 -3.00
CA TRP A 74 8.14 5.64 -3.82
C TRP A 74 6.88 4.79 -3.87
N ILE A 75 5.78 5.31 -3.33
CA ILE A 75 4.50 4.62 -3.24
C ILE A 75 3.55 5.28 -4.26
N PRO A 76 3.38 4.73 -5.48
CA PRO A 76 2.40 5.23 -6.43
C PRO A 76 0.98 4.87 -5.99
N PRO A 77 -0.06 5.52 -6.55
CA PRO A 77 -1.44 5.14 -6.27
C PRO A 77 -1.70 3.70 -6.72
N GLY A 78 -2.32 2.91 -5.84
CA GLY A 78 -2.68 1.52 -6.13
C GLY A 78 -3.80 1.41 -7.15
N PHE A 79 -3.86 0.26 -7.82
CA PHE A 79 -5.00 -0.06 -8.70
C PHE A 79 -6.11 -0.75 -7.94
N ALA A 80 -7.35 -0.32 -8.18
CA ALA A 80 -8.52 -1.02 -7.66
C ALA A 80 -8.55 -2.49 -8.11
N TRP A 81 -8.97 -3.37 -7.21
CA TRP A 81 -9.14 -4.79 -7.51
C TRP A 81 -10.31 -5.02 -8.46
N VAL A 82 -10.17 -6.04 -9.30
CA VAL A 82 -11.24 -6.45 -10.22
C VAL A 82 -12.25 -7.31 -9.47
N ASP A 83 -11.79 -8.18 -8.57
CA ASP A 83 -12.62 -8.94 -7.64
C ASP A 83 -12.06 -8.76 -6.23
N PRO A 84 -12.52 -7.74 -5.48
CA PRO A 84 -11.93 -7.36 -4.20
C PRO A 84 -11.80 -8.53 -3.23
N LEU A 85 -12.82 -9.38 -3.12
CA LEU A 85 -12.83 -10.46 -2.15
C LEU A 85 -11.82 -11.56 -2.51
N LYS A 86 -11.72 -11.96 -3.78
CA LYS A 86 -10.73 -12.97 -4.19
C LYS A 86 -9.31 -12.42 -4.12
N ASP A 87 -9.12 -11.19 -4.57
CA ASP A 87 -7.80 -10.55 -4.59
C ASP A 87 -7.29 -10.31 -3.15
N ILE A 88 -8.13 -9.89 -2.18
CA ILE A 88 -7.76 -9.80 -0.74
C ILE A 88 -7.35 -11.15 -0.18
N LYS A 89 -8.18 -12.19 -0.41
CA LYS A 89 -7.90 -13.53 0.12
C LYS A 89 -6.58 -14.05 -0.41
N ALA A 90 -6.26 -13.79 -1.68
CA ALA A 90 -4.98 -14.12 -2.27
C ALA A 90 -3.81 -13.38 -1.59
N GLN A 91 -3.94 -12.07 -1.32
CA GLN A 91 -2.91 -11.32 -0.59
C GLN A 91 -2.73 -11.84 0.84
N MET A 92 -3.82 -12.12 1.56
CA MET A 92 -3.78 -12.67 2.90
C MET A 92 -3.06 -14.03 2.94
N MET A 93 -3.35 -14.90 1.98
CA MET A 93 -2.64 -16.18 1.83
C MET A 93 -1.16 -15.97 1.49
N ALA A 94 -0.81 -15.04 0.60
CA ALA A 94 0.57 -14.73 0.26
C ALA A 94 1.37 -14.20 1.46
N VAL A 95 0.74 -13.36 2.30
CA VAL A 95 1.36 -12.88 3.54
C VAL A 95 1.56 -14.01 4.54
N ARG A 96 0.55 -14.85 4.75
CA ARG A 96 0.66 -16.03 5.64
C ARG A 96 1.70 -17.03 5.17
N ALA A 97 1.86 -17.20 3.85
CA ALA A 97 2.87 -18.05 3.25
C ALA A 97 4.29 -17.43 3.26
N GLY A 98 4.43 -16.17 3.67
CA GLY A 98 5.72 -15.47 3.71
C GLY A 98 6.22 -14.98 2.35
N PHE A 99 5.41 -15.02 1.30
CA PHE A 99 5.77 -14.48 -0.02
C PHE A 99 5.68 -12.95 -0.09
N LYS A 100 4.89 -12.35 0.79
CA LYS A 100 4.73 -10.90 0.92
C LYS A 100 4.70 -10.48 2.38
N SER A 101 5.15 -9.27 2.67
CA SER A 101 4.90 -8.63 3.96
C SER A 101 3.56 -7.90 3.92
N ARG A 102 2.95 -7.69 5.10
CA ARG A 102 1.76 -6.84 5.22
C ARG A 102 2.03 -5.43 4.70
N ALA A 103 3.20 -4.87 5.02
CA ALA A 103 3.60 -3.53 4.58
C ALA A 103 3.64 -3.43 3.06
N GLU A 104 4.08 -4.48 2.36
CA GLU A 104 4.09 -4.49 0.90
C GLU A 104 2.67 -4.51 0.32
N VAL A 105 1.75 -5.28 0.90
CA VAL A 105 0.34 -5.29 0.48
C VAL A 105 -0.34 -3.94 0.68
N VAL A 106 0.02 -3.20 1.74
CA VAL A 106 -0.48 -1.84 1.98
C VAL A 106 0.13 -0.83 1.01
N SER A 107 1.44 -0.91 0.77
CA SER A 107 2.13 -0.07 -0.22
C SER A 107 1.62 -0.28 -1.64
N GLU A 108 1.27 -1.52 -2.03
CA GLU A 108 0.66 -1.82 -3.32
C GLU A 108 -0.70 -1.15 -3.53
N GLN A 109 -1.40 -0.84 -2.43
CA GLN A 109 -2.65 -0.08 -2.48
C GLN A 109 -2.41 1.44 -2.54
N GLY A 110 -1.16 1.88 -2.45
CA GLY A 110 -0.77 3.28 -2.50
C GLY A 110 -0.74 3.98 -1.15
N TYR A 111 -0.75 3.21 -0.04
CA TYR A 111 -0.73 3.76 1.31
C TYR A 111 0.59 3.46 2.02
N ASP A 112 0.92 4.31 3.00
CA ASP A 112 2.03 4.08 3.90
C ASP A 112 1.61 3.14 5.04
N ALA A 113 2.34 2.04 5.20
CA ALA A 113 2.06 1.05 6.23
C ALA A 113 2.21 1.62 7.64
N GLU A 114 3.18 2.49 7.86
CA GLU A 114 3.39 3.12 9.17
C GLU A 114 2.28 4.11 9.51
N ALA A 115 1.68 4.74 8.51
CA ALA A 115 0.50 5.58 8.70
C ALA A 115 -0.71 4.73 9.11
N ILE A 116 -0.98 3.64 8.37
CA ILE A 116 -2.09 2.73 8.70
C ILE A 116 -1.92 2.13 10.11
N ASP A 117 -0.70 1.75 10.49
CA ASP A 117 -0.47 1.15 11.81
C ASP A 117 -0.75 2.15 12.95
N ARG A 118 -0.39 3.42 12.74
CA ARG A 118 -0.73 4.50 13.67
C ARG A 118 -2.23 4.76 13.73
N GLU A 119 -2.93 4.72 12.59
CA GLU A 119 -4.38 4.87 12.53
C GLU A 119 -5.08 3.73 13.27
N ILE A 120 -4.71 2.48 13.01
CA ILE A 120 -5.26 1.30 13.72
C ILE A 120 -5.01 1.42 15.23
N ALA A 121 -3.80 1.78 15.65
CA ALA A 121 -3.50 1.96 17.07
C ALA A 121 -4.36 3.07 17.72
N ALA A 122 -4.55 4.18 17.02
CA ALA A 122 -5.40 5.27 17.49
C ALA A 122 -6.88 4.87 17.52
N ASP A 123 -7.35 4.13 16.54
CA ASP A 123 -8.72 3.65 16.44
C ASP A 123 -9.04 2.68 17.57
N ASN A 124 -8.14 1.74 17.84
CA ASN A 124 -8.24 0.80 18.97
C ASN A 124 -8.29 1.54 20.31
N ALA A 125 -7.40 2.51 20.53
CA ALA A 125 -7.42 3.31 21.76
C ALA A 125 -8.72 4.11 21.93
N ARG A 126 -9.31 4.61 20.82
CA ARG A 126 -10.61 5.28 20.85
C ARG A 126 -11.76 4.30 21.13
N ALA A 127 -11.72 3.11 20.53
CA ALA A 127 -12.72 2.07 20.74
C ALA A 127 -12.75 1.65 22.23
N ASP A 128 -11.58 1.41 22.81
CA ASP A 128 -11.43 1.06 24.22
C ASP A 128 -11.95 2.19 25.15
N ALA A 129 -11.62 3.45 24.82
CA ALA A 129 -12.09 4.61 25.60
C ALA A 129 -13.61 4.83 25.52
N LEU A 130 -14.24 4.42 24.42
CA LEU A 130 -15.68 4.58 24.18
C LEU A 130 -16.48 3.31 24.54
N GLY A 131 -15.81 2.21 24.91
CA GLY A 131 -16.45 0.92 25.17
C GLY A 131 -17.12 0.32 23.92
N LEU A 132 -16.56 0.57 22.73
CA LEU A 132 -17.08 0.06 21.46
C LEU A 132 -16.32 -1.23 21.09
N SER A 133 -17.06 -2.31 20.86
CA SER A 133 -16.51 -3.56 20.28
C SER A 133 -16.98 -3.68 18.83
N TYR A 134 -16.03 -4.00 17.94
CA TYR A 134 -16.28 -4.20 16.52
C TYR A 134 -15.89 -5.63 16.13
N ASP A 135 -16.73 -6.30 15.34
CA ASP A 135 -16.45 -7.64 14.76
C ASP A 135 -15.15 -7.68 13.93
N THR A 136 -14.64 -6.52 13.52
CA THR A 136 -13.42 -6.38 12.74
C THR A 136 -12.15 -6.22 13.57
N ASP A 137 -12.24 -6.16 14.90
CA ASP A 137 -11.08 -6.08 15.78
C ASP A 137 -10.42 -7.46 15.91
N PRO A 138 -9.17 -7.65 15.44
CA PRO A 138 -8.48 -8.93 15.53
C PRO A 138 -7.88 -9.19 16.92
N ARG A 139 -8.00 -8.25 17.88
CA ARG A 139 -7.56 -8.48 19.26
C ARG A 139 -8.49 -9.52 19.90
N PRO A 140 -7.95 -10.48 20.68
CA PRO A 140 -8.78 -11.41 21.42
C PRO A 140 -9.69 -10.61 22.35
N ASP A 141 -10.98 -10.94 22.38
CA ASP A 141 -11.90 -10.37 23.35
C ASP A 141 -11.42 -10.77 24.76
N ASP A 142 -11.22 -9.78 25.64
CA ASP A 142 -10.84 -10.02 27.05
C ASP A 142 -11.90 -10.88 27.79
N SER A 143 -13.08 -11.10 27.20
CA SER A 143 -14.08 -12.05 27.72
C SER A 143 -13.61 -13.50 27.65
N ASP A 144 -12.85 -13.90 26.62
CA ASP A 144 -12.39 -15.28 26.46
C ASP A 144 -11.19 -15.61 27.37
N ALA A 145 -10.43 -14.61 27.82
CA ALA A 145 -9.30 -14.81 28.73
C ALA A 145 -9.73 -15.11 30.19
N SER A 146 -10.99 -14.81 30.54
CA SER A 146 -11.50 -15.04 31.89
C SER A 146 -11.95 -16.49 32.15
N ASP A 147 -12.27 -17.25 31.11
CA ASP A 147 -12.77 -18.64 31.22
C ASP A 147 -11.65 -19.70 31.28
N GLU A 148 -10.41 -19.39 30.88
CA GLU A 148 -9.30 -20.36 30.92
C GLU A 148 -8.51 -20.38 32.25
N SER A 149 -8.80 -19.48 33.19
CA SER A 149 -8.11 -19.42 34.48
C SER A 149 -8.74 -20.24 35.61
N GLU A 150 -9.88 -20.89 35.35
CA GLU A 150 -10.65 -21.69 36.33
C GLU A 150 -10.67 -23.22 36.04
N ALA A 151 -9.83 -23.72 35.13
CA ALA A 151 -9.72 -25.15 34.80
C ALA A 151 -8.44 -25.82 35.33
#